data_AF-A0A382HCQ6-F1
#
_entry.id   AF-A0A382HCQ6-F1
#
_cell.length_a   1.000
_cell.length_b   1.000
_cell.length_c   1.000
_cell.angle_alpha   90.00
_cell.angle_beta   90.00
_cell.angle_gamma   90.00
#
_symmetry.space_group_name_H-M   'P 1'
#
loop_
_entity.id
_entity.type
_entity.pdbx_description
1 polymer ?
#
loop_
_entity_poly.entity_id
_entity_poly.type
_entity_poly.pdbx_seq_one_letter_code
_entity_poly.pdbx_strand_id
1 'polypeptide(L)'
;MVYIYILKLKSNKYYVGKTNDPKSRLDSHFNSNGSAWTKKYQPINIHELIPDCDSDDEDKYTRKYMRKYGMDNVRGGSFCQINLNDNDKKTINKMICSSTDKCYICGNTGHFANNCKKKTTNYYSNNNKETEIWSCKYCNKEFDSQKGATFHENVHCKKKKTNYNPHPFFTDEETEIWSCKYCNKEFDSKKGATFHENVHCKKKKTN
;
A
#
# COMPACT_ATOMS: atom_id res chain seq x y z
N MET A 1 -3.04 40.63 6.65
CA MET A 1 -1.72 40.65 6.00
C MET A 1 -0.77 39.82 6.84
N VAL A 2 -0.06 38.87 6.25
CA VAL A 2 0.92 38.02 6.93
C VAL A 2 2.24 38.04 6.16
N TYR A 3 3.32 37.60 6.80
CA TYR A 3 4.60 37.35 6.16
C TYR A 3 4.77 35.86 5.91
N ILE A 4 5.26 35.49 4.74
CA ILE A 4 5.74 34.13 4.47
C ILE A 4 7.26 34.13 4.59
N TYR A 5 7.79 33.27 5.46
CA TYR A 5 9.23 33.08 5.61
C TYR A 5 9.63 31.69 5.12
N ILE A 6 10.78 31.63 4.46
CA ILE A 6 11.41 30.39 4.02
C ILE A 6 12.75 30.27 4.71
N LEU A 7 12.96 29.17 5.43
CA LEU A 7 14.21 28.83 6.09
C LEU A 7 14.96 27.78 5.28
N LYS A 8 16.27 27.98 5.12
CA LYS A 8 17.17 26.91 4.68
C LYS A 8 17.70 26.21 5.93
N LEU A 9 17.57 24.90 5.94
CA LEU A 9 17.97 24.04 7.06
C LEU A 9 19.17 23.18 6.66
N LYS A 10 19.74 22.50 7.65
CA LYS A 10 20.75 21.45 7.44
C LYS A 10 20.26 20.38 6.45
N SER A 11 21.21 19.70 5.81
CA SER A 11 20.95 18.64 4.81
C SER A 11 20.12 19.09 3.60
N ASN A 12 20.27 20.36 3.18
CA ASN A 12 19.55 20.95 2.05
C ASN A 12 18.02 20.84 2.16
N LYS A 13 17.49 20.89 3.39
CA LYS A 13 16.05 20.91 3.66
C LYS A 13 15.55 22.34 3.76
N TYR A 14 14.26 22.54 3.52
CA TYR A 14 13.60 23.84 3.60
C TYR A 14 12.35 23.77 4.47
N TYR A 15 12.04 24.87 5.12
CA TYR A 15 10.79 25.07 5.84
C TYR A 15 10.11 26.35 5.36
N VAL A 16 8.82 26.27 5.08
CA VAL A 16 7.97 27.41 4.75
C VAL A 16 6.99 27.59 5.89
N GLY A 17 6.84 28.82 6.37
CA GLY A 17 5.87 29.14 7.40
C GLY A 17 5.31 30.54 7.21
N LYS A 18 4.17 30.80 7.86
CA LYS A 18 3.60 32.14 7.97
C LYS A 18 3.73 32.72 9.37
N THR A 19 3.80 34.04 9.45
CA THR A 19 3.83 34.78 10.73
C THR A 19 3.36 36.21 10.55
N ASN A 20 2.80 36.81 11.60
CA ASN A 20 2.53 38.25 11.64
C ASN A 20 3.69 39.04 12.26
N ASP A 21 4.59 38.35 12.96
CA ASP A 21 5.80 38.92 13.56
C ASP A 21 7.02 38.09 13.13
N PRO A 22 7.72 38.50 12.06
CA PRO A 22 8.90 37.80 11.57
C PRO A 22 10.03 37.73 12.59
N LYS A 23 10.32 38.81 13.33
CA LYS A 23 11.51 38.87 14.21
C LYS A 23 11.42 37.82 15.32
N SER A 24 10.35 37.87 16.12
CA SER A 24 10.12 36.93 17.21
C SER A 24 10.05 35.47 16.72
N ARG A 25 9.36 35.25 15.59
CA ARG A 25 9.17 33.89 15.05
C ARG A 25 10.48 33.28 14.56
N LEU A 26 11.29 34.07 13.85
CA LEU A 26 12.57 33.63 13.32
C LEU A 26 13.56 33.35 14.46
N ASP A 27 13.67 34.24 15.45
CA ASP A 27 14.49 34.02 16.64
C ASP A 27 14.11 32.73 17.38
N SER A 28 12.81 32.47 17.52
CA SER A 28 12.31 31.23 18.12
C SER A 28 12.75 29.98 17.35
N HIS A 29 12.81 30.04 16.02
CA HIS A 29 13.30 28.91 15.20
C HIS A 29 14.80 28.66 15.39
N PHE A 30 15.63 29.72 15.46
CA PHE A 30 17.06 29.59 15.69
C PHE A 30 17.38 29.12 17.11
N ASN A 31 16.54 29.47 18.09
CA ASN A 31 16.62 29.02 19.48
C ASN A 31 15.94 27.64 19.73
N SER A 32 15.75 26.82 18.69
CA SER A 32 15.18 25.46 18.76
C SER A 32 13.71 25.34 19.22
N ASN A 33 12.98 26.45 19.34
CA ASN A 33 11.53 26.48 19.61
C ASN A 33 10.71 26.54 18.30
N GLY A 34 11.14 25.74 17.32
CA GLY A 34 10.53 25.66 16.00
C GLY A 34 9.51 24.54 15.84
N SER A 35 9.08 24.33 14.59
CA SER A 35 8.28 23.16 14.19
C SER A 35 9.10 21.86 14.33
N ALA A 36 8.42 20.71 14.37
CA ALA A 36 9.08 19.40 14.43
C ALA A 36 10.12 19.21 13.31
N TRP A 37 9.87 19.77 12.12
CA TRP A 37 10.80 19.75 11.00
C TRP A 37 12.07 20.57 11.27
N THR A 38 11.92 21.80 11.78
CA THR A 38 13.07 22.67 12.11
C THR A 38 13.82 22.24 13.37
N LYS A 39 13.18 21.48 14.26
CA LYS A 39 13.84 20.80 15.38
C LYS A 39 14.68 19.62 14.89
N LYS A 40 14.17 18.85 13.93
CA LYS A 40 14.90 17.75 13.30
C LYS A 40 16.06 18.25 12.42
N TYR A 41 15.83 19.32 11.65
CA TYR A 41 16.81 19.94 10.78
C TYR A 41 17.00 21.40 11.18
N GLN A 42 18.09 21.68 11.89
CA GLN A 42 18.35 23.01 12.43
C GLN A 42 18.41 24.08 11.30
N PRO A 43 17.77 25.24 11.47
CA PRO A 43 17.89 26.37 10.57
C PRO A 43 19.34 26.85 10.44
N ILE A 44 19.77 27.10 9.20
CA ILE A 44 21.09 27.69 8.89
C ILE A 44 20.93 29.20 8.68
N ASN A 45 19.98 29.59 7.84
CA ASN A 45 19.68 30.98 7.56
C ASN A 45 18.25 31.15 7.04
N ILE A 46 17.82 32.41 7.02
CA ILE A 46 16.60 32.84 6.37
C ILE A 46 16.91 32.87 4.87
N HIS A 47 16.19 32.07 4.10
CA HIS A 47 16.36 32.00 2.65
C HIS A 47 15.59 33.11 1.94
N GLU A 48 14.36 33.38 2.39
CA GLU A 48 13.49 34.40 1.81
C GLU A 48 12.46 34.86 2.85
N LEU A 49 12.10 36.14 2.83
CA LEU A 49 11.02 36.71 3.64
C LEU A 49 10.15 37.57 2.73
N ILE A 50 8.87 37.23 2.66
CA ILE A 50 7.93 37.77 1.68
C ILE A 50 6.83 38.50 2.45
N PRO A 51 6.76 39.84 2.34
CA PRO A 51 5.69 40.64 2.96
C PRO A 51 4.39 40.59 2.14
N ASP A 52 3.35 41.19 2.70
CA ASP A 52 2.07 41.45 2.02
C ASP A 52 1.36 40.20 1.46
N CYS A 53 1.46 39.08 2.19
CA CYS A 53 0.84 37.82 1.84
C CYS A 53 -0.48 37.57 2.57
N ASP A 54 -1.22 36.57 2.08
CA ASP A 54 -2.39 35.99 2.75
C ASP A 54 -2.10 34.61 3.36
N SER A 55 -3.14 33.98 3.93
CA SER A 55 -3.02 32.66 4.57
C SER A 55 -2.68 31.53 3.59
N ASP A 56 -3.09 31.67 2.33
CA ASP A 56 -3.05 30.65 1.29
C ASP A 56 -1.69 30.65 0.58
N ASP A 57 -1.00 31.79 0.62
CA ASP A 57 0.36 31.95 0.14
C ASP A 57 1.33 30.95 0.81
N GLU A 58 1.14 30.59 2.07
CA GLU A 58 1.99 29.59 2.74
C GLU A 58 2.03 28.26 1.97
N ASP A 59 0.86 27.77 1.56
CA ASP A 59 0.73 26.52 0.81
C ASP A 59 1.22 26.69 -0.64
N LYS A 60 0.98 27.85 -1.26
CA LYS A 60 1.51 28.20 -2.58
C LYS A 60 3.04 28.18 -2.60
N TYR A 61 3.70 28.82 -1.64
CA TYR A 61 5.16 28.81 -1.54
C TYR A 61 5.69 27.43 -1.18
N THR A 62 5.01 26.69 -0.28
CA THR A 62 5.36 25.30 0.02
C THR A 62 5.40 24.44 -1.26
N ARG A 63 4.35 24.48 -2.09
CA ARG A 63 4.32 23.75 -3.37
C ARG A 63 5.38 24.24 -4.36
N LYS A 64 5.62 25.56 -4.45
CA LYS A 64 6.67 26.15 -5.31
C LYS A 64 8.05 25.62 -4.93
N TYR A 65 8.36 25.55 -3.65
CA TYR A 65 9.62 25.03 -3.13
C TYR A 65 9.70 23.50 -3.26
N MET A 66 8.62 22.76 -3.01
CA MET A 66 8.57 21.31 -3.26
C MET A 66 8.86 20.95 -4.71
N ARG A 67 8.35 21.75 -5.67
CA ARG A 67 8.66 21.57 -7.09
C ARG A 67 10.13 21.82 -7.40
N LYS A 68 10.76 22.80 -6.74
CA LYS A 68 12.16 23.20 -7.00
C LYS A 68 13.18 22.27 -6.33
N TYR A 69 12.91 21.85 -5.09
CA TYR A 69 13.87 21.11 -4.27
C TYR A 69 13.45 19.66 -4.00
N GLY A 70 12.26 19.24 -4.42
CA GLY A 70 11.69 17.92 -4.16
C GLY A 70 10.78 17.89 -2.93
N MET A 71 9.69 17.13 -3.01
CA MET A 71 8.68 17.05 -1.96
C MET A 71 9.21 16.50 -0.63
N ASP A 72 10.25 15.67 -0.64
CA ASP A 72 10.86 15.12 0.58
C ASP A 72 11.84 16.09 1.27
N ASN A 73 12.12 17.24 0.63
CA ASN A 73 13.07 18.23 1.13
C ASN A 73 12.40 19.47 1.73
N VAL A 74 11.08 19.62 1.59
CA VAL A 74 10.35 20.84 1.99
C VAL A 74 9.15 20.48 2.86
N ARG A 75 8.93 21.25 3.93
CA ARG A 75 7.73 21.18 4.77
C ARG A 75 7.19 22.58 5.03
N GLY A 76 5.89 22.69 5.22
CA GLY A 76 5.19 23.96 5.46
C GLY A 76 3.69 23.81 5.29
N GLY A 77 2.91 24.76 5.80
CA GLY A 77 1.45 24.79 5.68
C GLY A 77 0.79 23.42 5.94
N SER A 78 -0.03 22.98 4.98
CA SER A 78 -0.76 21.71 4.98
C SER A 78 0.13 20.46 5.00
N PHE A 79 1.42 20.60 4.68
CA PHE A 79 2.38 19.50 4.58
C PHE A 79 3.53 19.66 5.59
N CYS A 80 3.21 19.93 6.85
CA CYS A 80 4.19 20.20 7.93
C CYS A 80 4.71 18.95 8.67
N GLN A 81 4.07 17.80 8.47
CA GLN A 81 4.43 16.50 9.05
C GLN A 81 5.84 16.01 8.64
N ILE A 82 6.56 15.34 9.54
CA ILE A 82 7.92 14.87 9.27
C ILE A 82 7.93 13.89 8.07
N ASN A 83 7.08 12.89 8.13
CA ASN A 83 6.95 11.89 7.07
C ASN A 83 5.66 12.17 6.29
N LEU A 84 5.78 12.41 4.98
CA LEU A 84 4.62 12.49 4.10
C LEU A 84 4.16 11.08 3.77
N ASN A 85 2.88 10.80 4.01
CA ASN A 85 2.30 9.53 3.59
C ASN A 85 2.13 9.50 2.06
N ASP A 86 1.86 8.32 1.52
CA ASP A 86 1.74 8.16 0.07
C ASP A 86 0.56 8.94 -0.52
N ASN A 87 -0.49 9.17 0.26
CA ASN A 87 -1.64 9.96 -0.18
C ASN A 87 -1.26 11.45 -0.30
N ASP A 88 -0.47 11.98 0.62
CA ASP A 88 0.05 13.34 0.57
C ASP A 88 0.97 13.52 -0.64
N LYS A 89 1.89 12.57 -0.85
CA LYS A 89 2.78 12.59 -2.02
C LYS A 89 1.99 12.59 -3.33
N LYS A 90 0.95 11.74 -3.44
CA LYS A 90 0.03 11.74 -4.59
C LYS A 90 -0.68 13.08 -4.77
N THR A 91 -1.16 13.66 -3.67
CA THR A 91 -1.86 14.94 -3.66
C THR A 91 -0.95 16.08 -4.11
N ILE A 92 0.26 16.18 -3.53
CA ILE A 92 1.29 17.15 -3.89
C ILE A 92 1.65 17.00 -5.37
N ASN A 93 1.87 15.76 -5.84
CA ASN A 93 2.22 15.51 -7.23
C ASN A 93 1.10 15.96 -8.18
N LYS A 94 -0.16 15.63 -7.85
CA LYS A 94 -1.32 16.10 -8.60
C LYS A 94 -1.37 17.63 -8.67
N MET A 95 -1.16 18.32 -7.55
CA MET A 95 -1.14 19.78 -7.50
C MET A 95 -0.01 20.37 -8.36
N ILE A 96 1.22 19.85 -8.24
CA ILE A 96 2.40 20.32 -8.98
C ILE A 96 2.22 20.09 -10.49
N CYS A 97 1.83 18.88 -10.89
CA CYS A 97 1.60 18.56 -12.30
C CYS A 97 0.50 19.43 -12.91
N SER A 98 -0.62 19.62 -12.19
CA SER A 98 -1.71 20.48 -12.66
C SER A 98 -1.26 21.93 -12.83
N SER A 99 -0.37 22.43 -11.95
CA SER A 99 0.19 23.79 -12.07
C SER A 99 1.24 23.96 -13.16
N THR A 100 1.66 22.88 -13.82
CA THR A 100 2.73 22.89 -14.83
C THR A 100 2.30 22.27 -16.17
N ASP A 101 0.98 22.15 -16.40
CA ASP A 101 0.37 21.52 -17.58
C ASP A 101 0.90 20.12 -17.89
N LYS A 102 1.36 19.42 -16.84
CA LYS A 102 1.80 18.04 -16.91
C LYS A 102 0.66 17.13 -16.49
N CYS A 103 0.50 16.03 -17.20
CA CYS A 103 -0.38 14.95 -16.79
C CYS A 103 0.13 14.35 -15.49
N TYR A 104 -0.64 14.44 -14.42
CA TYR A 104 -0.24 13.87 -13.13
C TYR A 104 -0.17 12.34 -13.12
N ILE A 105 -0.70 11.65 -14.14
CA ILE A 105 -0.64 10.17 -14.28
C ILE A 105 0.70 9.72 -14.87
N CYS A 106 1.22 10.43 -15.89
CA CYS A 106 2.40 9.99 -16.62
C CYS A 106 3.58 10.98 -16.63
N GLY A 107 3.39 12.20 -16.13
CA GLY A 107 4.39 13.26 -16.09
C GLY A 107 4.57 14.06 -17.39
N ASN A 108 3.96 13.61 -18.51
CA ASN A 108 4.12 14.25 -19.81
C ASN A 108 3.14 15.41 -20.02
N THR A 109 3.52 16.38 -20.85
CA THR A 109 2.67 17.49 -21.29
C THR A 109 1.79 17.11 -22.49
N GLY A 110 0.94 18.03 -22.94
CA GLY A 110 0.15 17.88 -24.17
C GLY A 110 -1.17 17.11 -24.02
N HIS A 111 -1.53 16.68 -22.80
CA HIS A 111 -2.83 16.10 -22.50
C HIS A 111 -3.19 16.25 -21.03
N PHE A 112 -4.48 16.33 -20.73
CA PHE A 112 -4.99 16.20 -19.37
C PHE A 112 -4.96 14.74 -18.92
N ALA A 113 -4.88 14.52 -17.61
CA ALA A 113 -4.87 13.17 -17.02
C ALA A 113 -6.08 12.32 -17.45
N ASN A 114 -7.23 12.95 -17.74
CA ASN A 114 -8.39 12.23 -18.24
C ASN A 114 -8.13 11.52 -19.58
N ASN A 115 -7.27 12.10 -20.42
CA ASN A 115 -6.93 11.61 -21.76
C ASN A 115 -5.58 10.85 -21.76
N CYS A 116 -5.08 10.45 -20.59
CA CYS A 116 -3.80 9.75 -20.49
C CYS A 116 -3.92 8.31 -20.98
N LYS A 117 -3.11 7.94 -21.98
CA LYS A 117 -3.06 6.56 -22.48
C LYS A 117 -2.55 5.54 -21.45
N LYS A 118 -1.78 6.00 -20.45
CA LYS A 118 -1.28 5.16 -19.33
C LYS A 118 -2.31 4.99 -18.19
N LYS A 119 -3.53 5.53 -18.34
CA LYS A 119 -4.60 5.44 -17.33
C LYS A 119 -5.03 3.99 -17.06
N THR A 120 -4.79 3.08 -18.01
CA THR A 120 -5.06 1.63 -17.91
C THR A 120 -4.05 0.85 -17.07
N THR A 121 -2.94 1.45 -16.65
CA THR A 121 -1.94 0.79 -15.81
C THR A 121 -1.56 1.67 -14.60
N ASN A 122 -2.13 1.34 -13.43
CA ASN A 122 -1.51 1.51 -12.11
C ASN A 122 -1.32 2.91 -11.49
N TYR A 123 -1.91 4.01 -11.99
CA TYR A 123 -1.83 5.30 -11.26
C TYR A 123 -2.99 5.54 -10.27
N TYR A 124 -4.13 4.89 -10.49
CA TYR A 124 -5.33 4.93 -9.65
C TYR A 124 -5.68 3.55 -9.09
N SER A 125 -4.69 2.71 -8.79
CA SER A 125 -4.98 1.56 -7.94
C SER A 125 -5.33 2.08 -6.56
N ASN A 126 -6.63 1.99 -6.25
CA ASN A 126 -7.17 1.97 -4.90
C ASN A 126 -6.18 1.28 -3.96
N ASN A 127 -5.56 2.03 -3.05
CA ASN A 127 -4.97 1.46 -1.84
C ASN A 127 -6.10 1.18 -0.84
N ASN A 128 -7.07 0.38 -1.28
CA ASN A 128 -7.83 -0.54 -0.44
C ASN A 128 -7.71 -1.91 -1.13
N LYS A 129 -6.47 -2.39 -1.25
CA LYS A 129 -6.26 -3.78 -0.89
C LYS A 129 -6.05 -3.74 0.62
N GLU A 130 -7.13 -3.84 1.37
CA GLU A 130 -7.09 -4.85 2.42
C GLU A 130 -6.66 -6.11 1.67
N THR A 131 -5.36 -6.44 1.75
CA THR A 131 -4.97 -7.80 1.45
C THR A 131 -5.78 -8.59 2.45
N GLU A 132 -6.86 -9.25 2.02
CA GLU A 132 -7.55 -10.21 2.87
C GLU A 132 -6.47 -11.21 3.29
N ILE A 133 -5.96 -11.04 4.52
CA ILE A 133 -4.97 -11.93 5.09
C ILE A 133 -5.76 -13.14 5.52
N TRP A 134 -5.59 -14.23 4.77
CA TRP A 134 -6.27 -15.48 5.05
C TRP A 134 -5.45 -16.22 6.10
N SER A 135 -5.95 -16.27 7.33
CA SER A 135 -5.29 -16.99 8.42
C SER A 135 -5.86 -18.39 8.60
N CYS A 136 -4.99 -19.37 8.80
CA CYS A 136 -5.37 -20.73 9.19
C CYS A 136 -6.07 -20.73 10.56
N LYS A 137 -7.28 -21.28 10.66
CA LYS A 137 -8.10 -21.30 11.88
C LYS A 137 -7.47 -22.05 13.07
N TYR A 138 -6.47 -22.90 12.81
CA TYR A 138 -5.87 -23.78 13.82
C TYR A 138 -4.48 -23.33 14.27
N CYS A 139 -3.77 -22.55 13.46
CA CYS A 139 -2.40 -22.14 13.77
C CYS A 139 -2.11 -20.66 13.55
N ASN A 140 -3.09 -19.89 13.09
CA ASN A 140 -3.01 -18.47 12.78
C ASN A 140 -1.89 -18.12 11.79
N LYS A 141 -1.40 -19.09 11.01
CA LYS A 141 -0.46 -18.81 9.92
C LYS A 141 -1.20 -18.04 8.83
N GLU A 142 -0.63 -16.93 8.42
CA GLU A 142 -1.18 -16.00 7.45
C GLU A 142 -0.79 -16.39 6.01
N PHE A 143 -1.72 -16.16 5.09
CA PHE A 143 -1.58 -16.44 3.68
C PHE A 143 -2.13 -15.28 2.85
N ASP A 144 -1.55 -15.09 1.68
CA ASP A 144 -1.94 -14.10 0.68
C ASP A 144 -3.16 -14.51 -0.15
N SER A 145 -3.68 -15.73 0.06
CA SER A 145 -4.84 -16.27 -0.66
C SER A 145 -5.63 -17.29 0.16
N GLN A 146 -6.95 -17.32 -0.04
CA GLN A 146 -7.85 -18.31 0.54
C GLN A 146 -7.42 -19.74 0.21
N LYS A 147 -7.03 -20.00 -1.04
CA LYS A 147 -6.56 -21.32 -1.50
C LYS A 147 -5.29 -21.76 -0.76
N GLY A 148 -4.36 -20.83 -0.52
CA GLY A 148 -3.15 -21.09 0.27
C GLY A 148 -3.48 -21.46 1.72
N ALA A 149 -4.39 -20.71 2.36
CA ALA A 149 -4.85 -21.00 3.72
C ALA A 149 -5.57 -22.35 3.81
N THR A 150 -6.52 -22.64 2.91
CA THR A 150 -7.27 -23.92 2.88
C THR A 150 -6.36 -25.11 2.60
N PHE A 151 -5.41 -24.98 1.66
CA PHE A 151 -4.45 -26.03 1.38
C PHE A 151 -3.54 -26.30 2.59
N HIS A 152 -3.08 -25.23 3.25
CA HIS A 152 -2.34 -25.36 4.49
C HIS A 152 -3.17 -26.05 5.58
N GLU A 153 -4.41 -25.62 5.81
CA GLU A 153 -5.32 -26.24 6.78
C GLU A 153 -5.47 -27.74 6.53
N ASN A 154 -5.67 -28.15 5.28
CA ASN A 154 -5.97 -29.54 4.94
C ASN A 154 -4.74 -30.45 4.86
N VAL A 155 -3.58 -29.93 4.46
CA VAL A 155 -2.40 -30.76 4.15
C VAL A 155 -1.27 -30.59 5.17
N HIS A 156 -1.00 -29.33 5.56
CA HIS A 156 0.24 -28.96 6.25
C HIS A 156 0.07 -28.45 7.68
N CYS A 157 -1.17 -28.21 8.15
CA CYS A 157 -1.40 -27.65 9.47
C CYS A 157 -1.17 -28.70 10.57
N LYS A 158 -0.02 -28.59 11.24
CA LYS A 158 0.37 -29.48 12.35
C LYS A 158 -0.62 -29.43 13.53
N LYS A 159 -1.17 -28.25 13.84
CA LYS A 159 -2.16 -28.07 14.92
C LYS A 159 -3.55 -28.63 14.60
N LYS A 160 -3.91 -28.79 13.31
CA LYS A 160 -5.13 -29.51 12.91
C LYS A 160 -4.98 -31.02 13.12
N LYS A 161 -3.77 -31.57 12.87
CA LYS A 161 -3.46 -32.99 13.05
C LYS A 161 -3.42 -33.46 14.52
N THR A 162 -3.28 -32.54 15.48
CA THR A 162 -3.28 -32.84 16.92
C THR A 162 -4.66 -32.84 17.56
N ASN A 163 -5.72 -32.43 16.84
CA ASN A 163 -7.11 -32.41 17.32
C ASN A 163 -7.95 -33.59 16.80
N TYR A 164 -7.32 -34.65 16.28
CA TYR A 164 -8.01 -35.87 15.88
C TYR A 164 -7.89 -36.93 16.98
N ASN A 165 -8.85 -36.96 17.91
CA ASN A 165 -9.12 -38.14 18.72
C ASN A 165 -10.02 -39.08 17.89
N PRO A 166 -9.66 -40.35 17.70
CA PRO A 166 -10.50 -41.30 17.00
C PRO A 166 -11.58 -41.78 17.99
N HIS A 167 -12.86 -41.61 17.67
CA HIS A 167 -13.88 -42.47 18.24
C HIS A 167 -14.94 -42.83 17.20
N PRO A 168 -15.40 -44.09 17.16
CA PRO A 168 -16.12 -44.64 16.03
C PRO A 168 -17.65 -44.48 16.14
N PHE A 169 -18.28 -44.60 14.96
CA PHE A 169 -19.57 -45.24 14.67
C PHE A 169 -20.88 -44.41 14.54
N PHE A 170 -21.50 -44.63 13.35
CA PHE A 170 -22.91 -44.42 12.89
C PHE A 170 -23.36 -42.95 12.61
N THR A 171 -24.02 -42.55 11.50
CA THR A 171 -24.67 -43.22 10.35
C THR A 171 -24.96 -42.21 9.22
N ASP A 172 -24.94 -42.73 7.99
CA ASP A 172 -25.79 -42.45 6.82
C ASP A 172 -25.83 -41.05 6.19
N GLU A 173 -24.94 -40.84 5.21
CA GLU A 173 -25.32 -40.20 3.95
C GLU A 173 -24.62 -40.96 2.81
N GLU A 174 -25.42 -41.71 2.03
CA GLU A 174 -24.97 -42.60 0.95
C GLU A 174 -24.22 -41.80 -0.12
N THR A 175 -22.89 -41.81 -0.05
CA THR A 175 -22.06 -41.39 -1.17
C THR A 175 -21.96 -42.58 -2.13
N GLU A 176 -22.48 -42.44 -3.36
CA GLU A 176 -22.35 -43.48 -4.39
C GLU A 176 -20.87 -43.78 -4.66
N ILE A 177 -20.39 -44.92 -4.16
CA ILE A 177 -19.03 -45.41 -4.36
C ILE A 177 -18.95 -46.13 -5.71
N TRP A 178 -18.03 -45.68 -6.57
CA TRP A 178 -17.78 -46.26 -7.89
C TRP A 178 -16.59 -47.21 -7.81
N SER A 179 -16.78 -48.50 -8.09
CA SER A 179 -15.69 -49.48 -8.03
C SER A 179 -15.19 -49.91 -9.43
N CYS A 180 -13.89 -50.18 -9.51
CA CYS A 180 -13.24 -50.71 -10.71
C CYS A 180 -13.60 -52.18 -10.91
N LYS A 181 -14.15 -52.54 -12.07
CA LYS A 181 -14.64 -53.90 -12.37
C LYS A 181 -13.59 -55.01 -12.44
N TYR A 182 -12.30 -54.67 -12.43
CA TYR A 182 -11.19 -55.64 -12.54
C TYR A 182 -10.40 -55.81 -11.24
N CYS A 183 -10.45 -54.82 -10.33
CA CYS A 183 -9.66 -54.86 -9.11
C CYS A 183 -10.43 -54.48 -7.85
N ASN A 184 -11.73 -54.18 -7.98
CA ASN A 184 -12.64 -53.73 -6.94
C ASN A 184 -12.12 -52.52 -6.14
N LYS A 185 -11.19 -51.74 -6.71
CA LYS A 185 -10.74 -50.50 -6.09
C LYS A 185 -11.86 -49.47 -6.18
N GLU A 186 -12.19 -48.87 -5.05
CA GLU A 186 -13.28 -47.91 -4.89
C GLU A 186 -12.82 -46.48 -5.17
N PHE A 187 -13.74 -45.69 -5.70
CA PHE A 187 -13.54 -44.29 -6.08
C PHE A 187 -14.76 -43.48 -5.70
N ASP A 188 -14.51 -42.24 -5.31
CA ASP A 188 -15.50 -41.21 -5.02
C ASP A 188 -16.19 -40.64 -6.27
N SER A 189 -15.77 -41.06 -7.47
CA SER A 189 -16.35 -40.61 -8.73
C SER A 189 -16.22 -41.62 -9.85
N LYS A 190 -17.25 -41.69 -10.70
CA LYS A 190 -17.28 -42.51 -11.93
C LYS A 190 -16.10 -42.23 -12.85
N LYS A 191 -15.68 -40.96 -12.98
CA LYS A 191 -14.53 -40.55 -13.80
C LYS A 191 -13.22 -41.10 -13.22
N GLY A 192 -13.04 -41.06 -11.90
CA GLY A 192 -11.88 -41.65 -11.22
C GLY A 192 -11.79 -43.17 -11.43
N ALA A 193 -12.91 -43.88 -11.25
CA ALA A 193 -12.99 -45.31 -11.50
C ALA A 193 -12.65 -45.67 -12.96
N THR A 194 -13.22 -44.94 -13.92
CA THR A 194 -13.00 -45.17 -15.35
C THR A 194 -11.55 -44.89 -15.78
N PHE A 195 -10.95 -43.81 -15.28
CA PHE A 195 -9.55 -43.48 -15.55
C PHE A 195 -8.61 -44.54 -14.97
N HIS A 196 -8.88 -44.98 -13.74
CA HIS A 196 -8.12 -46.06 -13.13
C HIS A 196 -8.24 -47.36 -13.94
N GLU A 197 -9.44 -47.76 -14.33
CA GLU A 197 -9.65 -48.93 -15.19
C GLU A 197 -8.80 -48.88 -16.46
N ASN A 198 -8.77 -47.74 -17.14
CA ASN A 198 -8.12 -47.63 -18.45
C ASN A 198 -6.62 -47.41 -18.41
N VAL A 199 -6.09 -46.74 -17.37
CA VAL A 199 -4.69 -46.29 -17.34
C VAL A 199 -3.86 -47.06 -16.32
N HIS A 200 -4.43 -47.31 -15.14
CA HIS A 200 -3.68 -47.71 -13.95
C HIS A 200 -4.03 -49.11 -13.42
N CYS A 201 -5.11 -49.74 -13.88
CA CYS A 201 -5.53 -51.04 -13.38
C CYS A 201 -4.59 -52.15 -13.89
N LYS A 202 -3.68 -52.59 -13.01
CA LYS A 202 -2.72 -53.67 -13.31
C LYS A 202 -3.42 -55.00 -13.65
N LYS A 203 -4.53 -55.31 -12.97
CA LYS A 203 -5.33 -56.52 -13.22
C LYS A 203 -6.01 -56.53 -14.60
N LYS A 204 -6.32 -55.35 -15.16
CA LYS A 204 -6.80 -55.22 -16.56
C LYS A 204 -5.68 -55.41 -17.58
N LYS A 205 -4.43 -55.10 -17.23
CA LYS A 205 -3.27 -55.27 -18.13
C LYS A 205 -2.77 -56.72 -18.19
N THR A 206 -3.25 -57.58 -17.30
CA THR A 206 -2.88 -59.00 -17.19
C THR A 206 -3.99 -59.96 -17.64
N ASN A 207 -5.12 -59.43 -18.11
CA ASN A 207 -6.31 -60.14 -18.60
C ASN A 207 -6.58 -59.71 -20.04
#